data_AF-W9UZI8-F1
#
_entry.id   AF-W9UZI8-F1
#
_cell.length_a   1.000
_cell.length_b   1.000
_cell.length_c   1.000
_cell.angle_alpha   90.00
_cell.angle_beta   90.00
_cell.angle_gamma   90.00
#
_symmetry.space_group_name_H-M   'P 1'
#
loop_
_entity.id
_entity.type
_entity.pdbx_description
1 polymer ?
#
loop_
_entity_poly.entity_id
_entity_poly.type
_entity_poly.pdbx_seq_one_letter_code
_entity_poly.pdbx_strand_id
1 'polypeptide(L)'
;MKLNIRNIRQVSALTAVVAAMTCSAEAGSLVVENGEIAGVTGIEIQGNLYDLRFADSSFNAGYPSGFAGYGTLAPEAANSVIAMSESGALADRRDLKLRGCETRDACTVLVPDHATGAAPSATISYACELIYSAGRFRPGDPQWPFDASVDTRYMPDMTYGILTRIR
;
A
#
# COMPACT_ATOMS: atom_id res chain seq x y z
N MET A 1 61.56 -47.73 2.45
CA MET A 1 61.05 -47.38 1.11
C MET A 1 60.61 -45.91 1.17
N LYS A 2 61.35 -45.02 0.51
CA LYS A 2 61.08 -43.58 0.46
C LYS A 2 59.93 -43.30 -0.51
N LEU A 3 59.01 -42.42 -0.15
CA LEU A 3 58.24 -41.67 -1.14
C LEU A 3 58.21 -40.19 -0.75
N ASN A 4 58.61 -39.38 -1.73
CA ASN A 4 58.79 -37.94 -1.68
C ASN A 4 58.05 -37.40 -2.90
N ILE A 5 56.94 -36.66 -2.72
CA ILE A 5 56.17 -36.01 -3.80
C ILE A 5 55.67 -34.67 -3.24
N ARG A 6 56.41 -33.59 -3.50
CA ARG A 6 56.13 -32.50 -4.48
C ARG A 6 54.91 -31.62 -4.17
N ASN A 7 55.21 -30.42 -3.68
CA ASN A 7 54.79 -29.11 -4.19
C ASN A 7 53.44 -29.03 -4.94
N ILE A 8 52.40 -28.45 -4.31
CA ILE A 8 51.30 -27.79 -5.01
C ILE A 8 51.30 -26.32 -4.57
N ARG A 9 51.88 -25.47 -5.42
CA ARG A 9 51.55 -24.05 -5.47
C ARG A 9 50.20 -23.94 -6.17
N GLN A 10 49.20 -23.35 -5.51
CA GLN A 10 48.28 -22.42 -6.16
C GLN A 10 47.56 -21.60 -5.08
N VAL A 11 48.18 -20.47 -4.76
CA VAL A 11 47.48 -19.30 -4.24
C VAL A 11 46.81 -18.66 -5.45
N SER A 12 45.50 -18.48 -5.41
CA SER A 12 44.82 -17.25 -5.83
C SER A 12 43.35 -17.35 -5.47
N ALA A 13 43.04 -16.74 -4.33
CA ALA A 13 41.72 -16.30 -3.96
C ALA A 13 41.24 -15.26 -4.98
N LEU A 14 40.01 -15.40 -5.46
CA LEU A 14 39.19 -14.27 -5.89
C LEU A 14 37.71 -14.67 -5.81
N THR A 15 37.23 -14.89 -4.58
CA THR A 15 35.80 -14.92 -4.31
C THR A 15 35.32 -13.48 -4.41
N ALA A 16 34.88 -13.07 -5.59
CA ALA A 16 34.13 -11.84 -5.77
C ALA A 16 32.77 -12.00 -5.08
N VAL A 17 32.73 -11.65 -3.79
CA VAL A 17 31.48 -11.41 -3.07
C VAL A 17 30.91 -10.14 -3.67
N VAL A 18 29.99 -10.30 -4.62
CA VAL A 18 29.12 -9.21 -5.07
C VAL A 18 28.34 -8.79 -3.82
N ALA A 19 28.71 -7.66 -3.24
CA ALA A 19 27.92 -7.01 -2.23
C ALA A 19 26.55 -6.75 -2.84
N ALA A 20 25.56 -7.53 -2.41
CA ALA A 20 24.16 -7.24 -2.68
C ALA A 20 23.93 -5.80 -2.23
N MET A 21 23.53 -4.93 -3.14
CA MET A 21 22.97 -3.64 -2.79
C MET A 21 21.67 -3.93 -2.03
N THR A 22 21.75 -4.03 -0.71
CA THR A 22 20.58 -3.96 0.15
C THR A 22 20.11 -2.52 0.11
N CYS A 23 19.28 -2.20 -0.89
CA CYS A 23 18.42 -1.03 -0.83
C CYS A 23 17.33 -1.35 0.22
N SER A 24 17.71 -1.39 1.50
CA SER A 24 16.76 -1.49 2.59
C SER A 24 16.30 -0.09 2.92
N ALA A 25 15.26 0.35 2.22
CA ALA A 25 14.50 1.54 2.58
C ALA A 25 13.00 1.21 2.71
N GLU A 26 12.65 0.02 3.21
CA GLU A 26 11.29 -0.23 3.70
C GLU A 26 11.14 0.36 5.10
N ALA A 27 10.94 1.68 5.17
CA ALA A 27 10.51 2.34 6.40
C ALA A 27 9.13 2.98 6.20
N GLY A 28 8.22 2.25 5.56
CA GLY A 28 6.83 2.66 5.60
C GLY A 28 6.17 2.19 6.90
N SER A 29 5.19 2.95 7.37
CA SER A 29 4.57 2.73 8.68
C SER A 29 3.10 3.10 8.69
N LEU A 30 2.37 2.57 9.67
CA LEU A 30 1.00 3.02 9.93
C LEU A 30 1.03 4.43 10.52
N VAL A 31 0.21 5.31 9.95
CA VAL A 31 -0.10 6.61 10.57
C VAL A 31 -1.27 6.40 11.52
N VAL A 32 -1.06 6.65 12.80
CA VAL A 32 -2.09 6.51 13.84
C VAL A 32 -2.38 7.88 14.44
N GLU A 33 -3.66 8.26 14.41
CA GLU A 33 -4.13 9.56 14.89
C GLU A 33 -5.43 9.35 15.66
N ASN A 34 -5.54 9.95 16.85
CA ASN A 34 -6.75 9.87 17.68
C ASN A 34 -7.24 8.43 17.96
N GLY A 35 -6.31 7.46 18.02
CA GLY A 35 -6.65 6.06 18.26
C GLY A 35 -7.22 5.32 17.03
N GLU A 36 -7.06 5.87 15.83
CA GLU A 36 -7.44 5.22 14.58
C GLU A 36 -6.24 5.14 13.65
N ILE A 37 -6.22 4.12 12.79
CA ILE A 37 -5.25 4.07 11.69
C ILE A 37 -5.76 5.05 10.61
N ALA A 38 -5.03 6.15 10.43
CA ALA A 38 -5.38 7.23 9.52
C ALA A 38 -4.75 7.07 8.12
N GLY A 39 -3.80 6.15 7.97
CA GLY A 39 -3.15 5.90 6.69
C GLY A 39 -1.90 5.04 6.79
N VAL A 40 -1.18 4.96 5.68
CA VAL A 40 0.14 4.37 5.55
C VAL A 40 1.07 5.41 4.93
N THR A 41 2.25 5.60 5.52
CA THR A 41 3.29 6.50 5.00
C THR A 41 4.48 5.69 4.50
N GLY A 42 5.29 6.28 3.61
CA GLY A 42 6.53 5.68 3.12
C GLY A 42 6.30 4.56 2.10
N ILE A 43 5.21 4.62 1.35
CA ILE A 43 4.92 3.67 0.27
C ILE A 43 5.85 4.00 -0.90
N GLU A 44 6.82 3.13 -1.19
CA GLU A 44 7.69 3.29 -2.34
C GLU A 44 7.01 2.76 -3.61
N ILE A 45 6.94 3.62 -4.62
CA ILE A 45 6.40 3.31 -5.95
C ILE A 45 7.34 3.93 -6.99
N GLN A 46 8.00 3.08 -7.78
CA GLN A 46 8.92 3.49 -8.85
C GLN A 46 9.98 4.51 -8.36
N GLY A 47 10.57 4.28 -7.18
CA GLY A 47 11.59 5.15 -6.57
C GLY A 47 11.06 6.46 -5.96
N ASN A 48 9.74 6.61 -5.81
CA ASN A 48 9.11 7.75 -5.19
C ASN A 48 8.34 7.31 -3.94
N LEU A 49 8.36 8.12 -2.89
CA LEU A 49 7.60 7.85 -1.68
C LEU A 49 6.22 8.51 -1.71
N TYR A 50 5.23 7.80 -1.20
CA TYR A 50 3.85 8.24 -1.11
C TYR A 50 3.25 7.98 0.27
N ASP A 51 2.27 8.80 0.62
CA ASP A 51 1.33 8.57 1.70
C ASP A 51 0.00 8.11 1.11
N LEU A 52 -0.61 7.09 1.72
CA LEU A 52 -1.99 6.69 1.50
C LEU A 52 -2.81 7.06 2.73
N ARG A 53 -3.58 8.14 2.64
CA ARG A 53 -4.46 8.61 3.73
C ARG A 53 -5.86 8.00 3.59
N PHE A 54 -6.44 7.56 4.70
CA PHE A 54 -7.82 7.09 4.75
C PHE A 54 -8.78 8.25 5.04
N ALA A 55 -9.85 8.33 4.26
CA ALA A 55 -10.79 9.45 4.26
C ALA A 55 -12.24 8.97 4.36
N ASP A 56 -12.85 9.33 5.48
CA ASP A 56 -14.29 9.22 5.74
C ASP A 56 -15.04 10.37 5.03
N SER A 57 -15.25 10.22 3.73
CA SER A 57 -15.87 11.26 2.92
C SER A 57 -16.52 10.67 1.69
N SER A 58 -17.45 11.42 1.11
CA SER A 58 -17.91 11.14 -0.25
C SER A 58 -16.82 11.34 -1.27
N PHE A 59 -16.83 10.56 -2.36
CA PHE A 59 -15.82 10.71 -3.42
C PHE A 59 -15.72 12.16 -3.90
N ASN A 60 -16.87 12.76 -4.17
CA ASN A 60 -17.02 14.15 -4.62
C ASN A 60 -16.63 15.21 -3.59
N ALA A 61 -16.35 14.83 -2.34
CA ALA A 61 -15.85 15.72 -1.29
C ALA A 61 -14.38 15.44 -0.91
N GLY A 62 -13.92 14.19 -1.08
CA GLY A 62 -12.56 13.77 -0.75
C GLY A 62 -11.52 14.06 -1.84
N TYR A 63 -11.96 14.14 -3.11
CA TYR A 63 -11.09 14.33 -4.27
C TYR A 63 -11.32 15.67 -4.98
N PRO A 64 -10.30 16.25 -5.64
CA PRO A 64 -10.45 17.49 -6.38
C PRO A 64 -11.38 17.33 -7.60
N SER A 65 -11.98 18.44 -8.02
CA SER A 65 -12.81 18.45 -9.23
C SER A 65 -12.01 18.03 -10.46
N GLY A 66 -12.60 17.15 -11.29
CA GLY A 66 -11.95 16.60 -12.48
C GLY A 66 -10.91 15.52 -12.19
N PHE A 67 -10.84 15.01 -10.96
CA PHE A 67 -9.99 13.86 -10.65
C PHE A 67 -10.42 12.64 -11.46
N ALA A 68 -9.48 12.10 -12.26
CA ALA A 68 -9.73 10.97 -13.17
C ALA A 68 -9.34 9.60 -12.59
N GLY A 69 -8.95 9.55 -11.31
CA GLY A 69 -8.32 8.38 -10.70
C GLY A 69 -6.80 8.43 -10.76
N TYR A 70 -6.15 7.49 -10.07
CA TYR A 70 -4.69 7.40 -9.97
C TYR A 70 -4.06 6.57 -11.12
N GLY A 71 -4.87 5.90 -11.95
CA GLY A 71 -4.39 5.00 -12.99
C GLY A 71 -3.47 3.92 -12.40
N THR A 72 -2.34 3.68 -13.05
CA THR A 72 -1.36 2.66 -12.63
C THR A 72 -0.81 2.84 -11.21
N LEU A 73 -0.87 4.05 -10.64
CA LEU A 73 -0.44 4.28 -9.26
C LEU A 73 -1.38 3.61 -8.24
N ALA A 74 -2.67 3.41 -8.56
CA ALA A 74 -3.61 2.74 -7.65
C ALA A 74 -3.21 1.27 -7.36
N PRO A 75 -3.04 0.39 -8.36
CA PRO A 75 -2.63 -0.99 -8.11
C PRO A 75 -1.21 -1.09 -7.54
N GLU A 76 -0.29 -0.21 -7.94
CA GLU A 76 1.06 -0.17 -7.38
C GLU A 76 1.04 0.18 -5.88
N ALA A 77 0.28 1.21 -5.48
CA ALA A 77 0.13 1.57 -4.08
C ALA A 77 -0.51 0.44 -3.26
N ALA A 78 -1.57 -0.18 -3.79
CA ALA A 78 -2.23 -1.29 -3.11
C ALA A 78 -1.28 -2.48 -2.90
N ASN A 79 -0.56 -2.89 -3.95
CA ASN A 79 0.42 -3.97 -3.87
C ASN A 79 1.55 -3.66 -2.90
N SER A 80 2.08 -2.43 -2.89
CA SER A 80 3.11 -2.02 -1.94
C SER A 80 2.61 -2.09 -0.49
N VAL A 81 1.39 -1.63 -0.19
CA VAL A 81 0.81 -1.72 1.16
C VAL A 81 0.61 -3.18 1.60
N ILE A 82 0.14 -4.05 0.69
CA ILE A 82 0.00 -5.48 0.97
C ILE A 82 1.37 -6.09 1.28
N ALA A 83 2.39 -5.84 0.44
CA ALA A 83 3.74 -6.35 0.63
C ALA A 83 4.33 -5.90 1.98
N MET A 84 4.15 -4.63 2.36
CA MET A 84 4.60 -4.11 3.66
C MET A 84 3.84 -4.74 4.84
N SER A 85 2.55 -5.06 4.66
CA SER A 85 1.78 -5.77 5.68
C SER A 85 2.19 -7.24 5.83
N GLU A 86 2.59 -7.89 4.73
CA GLU A 86 3.05 -9.28 4.71
C GLU A 86 4.47 -9.42 5.27
N SER A 87 5.35 -8.47 4.96
CA SER A 87 6.73 -8.42 5.48
C SER A 87 6.79 -8.08 6.97
N GLY A 88 5.73 -7.51 7.52
CA GLY A 88 5.67 -7.03 8.89
C GLY A 88 6.27 -5.63 9.08
N ALA A 89 6.58 -4.93 7.99
CA ALA A 89 6.96 -3.52 8.04
C ALA A 89 5.84 -2.65 8.64
N LEU A 90 4.58 -3.01 8.37
CA LEU A 90 3.42 -2.44 9.07
C LEU A 90 3.16 -3.19 10.37
N ALA A 91 3.12 -2.44 11.48
CA ALA A 91 2.80 -2.99 12.78
C ALA A 91 1.39 -3.63 12.80
N ASP A 92 1.27 -4.80 13.42
CA ASP A 92 -0.03 -5.45 13.67
C ASP A 92 -0.80 -4.63 14.72
N ARG A 93 -1.94 -4.06 14.31
CA ARG A 93 -2.81 -3.19 15.13
C ARG A 93 -4.25 -3.68 15.17
N ARG A 94 -4.45 -4.96 15.51
CA ARG A 94 -5.78 -5.56 15.79
C ARG A 94 -6.63 -4.81 16.83
N ASP A 95 -6.01 -3.96 17.63
CA ASP A 95 -6.67 -3.12 18.62
C ASP A 95 -7.34 -1.87 18.02
N LEU A 96 -6.98 -1.49 16.78
CA LEU A 96 -7.46 -0.28 16.12
C LEU A 96 -8.34 -0.59 14.91
N LYS A 97 -9.24 0.35 14.60
CA LYS A 97 -9.96 0.42 13.33
C LYS A 97 -9.27 1.38 12.36
N LEU A 98 -9.59 1.25 11.07
CA LEU A 98 -9.25 2.26 10.07
C LEU A 98 -10.18 3.48 10.21
N ARG A 99 -9.64 4.67 9.94
CA ARG A 99 -10.42 5.90 9.85
C ARG A 99 -11.49 5.80 8.76
N GLY A 100 -12.71 6.16 9.13
CA GLY A 100 -13.90 6.09 8.27
C GLY A 100 -14.61 4.74 8.26
N CYS A 101 -14.09 3.76 8.98
CA CYS A 101 -14.81 2.50 9.22
C CYS A 101 -15.44 2.49 10.62
N GLU A 102 -16.61 1.89 10.75
CA GLU A 102 -17.37 1.76 11.98
C GLU A 102 -16.75 0.68 12.85
N THR A 103 -16.37 -0.45 12.24
CA THR A 103 -15.83 -1.62 12.93
C THR A 103 -14.31 -1.73 12.81
N ARG A 104 -13.73 -2.55 13.69
CA ARG A 104 -12.30 -2.92 13.69
C ARG A 104 -12.04 -4.28 13.02
N ASP A 105 -13.09 -5.04 12.76
CA ASP A 105 -12.97 -6.45 12.37
C ASP A 105 -12.56 -6.58 10.91
N ALA A 106 -13.17 -5.76 10.05
CA ALA A 106 -12.81 -5.62 8.65
C ALA A 106 -13.15 -4.21 8.14
N CYS A 107 -12.36 -3.69 7.21
CA CYS A 107 -12.63 -2.43 6.53
C CYS A 107 -12.06 -2.50 5.11
N THR A 108 -12.86 -2.11 4.12
CA THR A 108 -12.41 -2.03 2.72
C THR A 108 -11.92 -0.62 2.41
N VAL A 109 -10.69 -0.49 1.93
CA VAL A 109 -10.13 0.76 1.41
C VAL A 109 -10.21 0.74 -0.10
N LEU A 110 -10.85 1.75 -0.68
CA LEU A 110 -10.92 1.97 -2.11
C LEU A 110 -9.88 2.98 -2.55
N VAL A 111 -8.92 2.56 -3.39
CA VAL A 111 -7.97 3.45 -4.06
C VAL A 111 -8.45 3.65 -5.51
N PRO A 112 -8.98 4.83 -5.87
CA PRO A 112 -9.59 5.02 -7.19
C PRO A 112 -8.56 4.89 -8.31
N ASP A 113 -8.78 3.92 -9.19
CA ASP A 113 -7.96 3.69 -10.38
C ASP A 113 -8.45 4.59 -11.51
N HIS A 114 -9.76 4.54 -11.78
CA HIS A 114 -10.41 5.35 -12.81
C HIS A 114 -11.68 6.02 -12.28
N ALA A 115 -11.86 7.28 -12.63
CA ALA A 115 -13.06 8.05 -12.39
C ALA A 115 -13.41 8.94 -13.60
N THR A 116 -14.69 9.26 -13.76
CA THR A 116 -15.21 10.10 -14.83
C THR A 116 -16.13 11.19 -14.30
N GLY A 117 -16.34 12.24 -15.09
CA GLY A 117 -17.17 13.38 -14.70
C GLY A 117 -16.42 14.40 -13.83
N ALA A 118 -17.18 15.30 -13.21
CA ALA A 118 -16.66 16.34 -12.34
C ALA A 118 -17.54 16.45 -11.10
N ALA A 119 -16.93 16.85 -9.98
CA ALA A 119 -17.67 17.08 -8.75
C ALA A 119 -18.80 18.11 -8.96
N PRO A 120 -20.00 17.89 -8.40
CA PRO A 120 -20.35 16.89 -7.39
C PRO A 120 -20.93 15.57 -7.96
N SER A 121 -20.81 15.32 -9.27
CA SER A 121 -21.38 14.15 -9.94
C SER A 121 -20.32 13.27 -10.59
N ALA A 122 -19.08 13.31 -10.09
CA ALA A 122 -18.03 12.44 -10.55
C ALA A 122 -18.29 11.01 -10.05
N THR A 123 -17.95 10.04 -10.89
CA THR A 123 -18.21 8.62 -10.67
C THR A 123 -16.91 7.84 -10.76
N ILE A 124 -16.61 7.05 -9.74
CA ILE A 124 -15.56 6.03 -9.82
C ILE A 124 -16.06 4.96 -10.79
N SER A 125 -15.22 4.56 -11.74
CA SER A 125 -15.54 3.44 -12.62
C SER A 125 -14.73 2.21 -12.24
N TYR A 126 -13.55 2.38 -11.62
CA TYR A 126 -12.71 1.29 -11.13
C TYR A 126 -11.92 1.75 -9.90
N ALA A 127 -11.80 0.86 -8.91
CA ALA A 127 -10.94 1.06 -7.75
C ALA A 127 -10.14 -0.22 -7.44
N CYS A 128 -8.95 -0.03 -6.88
CA CYS A 128 -8.20 -1.11 -6.26
C CYS A 128 -8.63 -1.23 -4.80
N GLU A 129 -8.95 -2.45 -4.37
CA GLU A 129 -9.40 -2.72 -3.02
C GLU A 129 -8.28 -3.27 -2.13
N LEU A 130 -8.15 -2.69 -0.94
CA LEU A 130 -7.40 -3.25 0.16
C LEU A 130 -8.38 -3.63 1.26
N ILE A 131 -8.29 -4.84 1.80
CA ILE A 131 -9.07 -5.22 2.97
C ILE A 131 -8.15 -5.18 4.18
N TYR A 132 -8.46 -4.32 5.14
CA TYR A 132 -7.84 -4.38 6.46
C TYR A 132 -8.66 -5.30 7.34
N SER A 133 -8.07 -6.37 7.85
CA SER A 133 -8.75 -7.30 8.76
C SER A 133 -7.73 -8.04 9.60
N ALA A 134 -8.08 -8.33 10.86
CA ALA A 134 -7.19 -9.01 11.79
C ALA A 134 -5.78 -8.39 11.86
N GLY A 135 -5.69 -7.05 11.80
CA GLY A 135 -4.45 -6.31 11.97
C GLY A 135 -3.59 -6.14 10.71
N ARG A 136 -4.03 -6.67 9.57
CA ARG A 136 -3.23 -6.74 8.34
C ARG A 136 -4.03 -6.29 7.12
N PHE A 137 -3.31 -5.79 6.12
CA PHE A 137 -3.86 -5.56 4.79
C PHE A 137 -3.73 -6.82 3.93
N ARG A 138 -4.78 -7.10 3.17
CA ARG A 138 -4.83 -8.19 2.18
C ARG A 138 -5.48 -7.66 0.89
N PRO A 139 -5.24 -8.31 -0.26
CA PRO A 139 -5.94 -7.96 -1.48
C PRO A 139 -7.46 -8.10 -1.30
N GLY A 140 -8.21 -7.10 -1.76
CA GLY A 140 -9.64 -7.23 -2.01
C GLY A 140 -9.92 -7.79 -3.40
N ASP A 141 -11.18 -7.74 -3.82
CA ASP A 141 -11.53 -8.23 -5.15
C ASP A 141 -10.97 -7.26 -6.20
N PRO A 142 -10.28 -7.76 -7.24
CA PRO A 142 -9.67 -6.90 -8.24
C PRO A 142 -10.75 -6.19 -9.06
N GLN A 143 -10.70 -4.85 -9.04
CA GLN A 143 -11.31 -3.94 -10.02
C GLN A 143 -12.79 -4.25 -10.33
N TRP A 144 -13.66 -4.13 -9.34
CA TRP A 144 -15.09 -4.03 -9.61
C TRP A 144 -15.43 -2.63 -10.13
N PRO A 145 -16.44 -2.50 -11.02
CA PRO A 145 -17.09 -1.23 -11.24
C PRO A 145 -17.76 -0.81 -9.94
N PHE A 146 -17.15 0.14 -9.25
CA PHE A 146 -17.70 0.72 -8.03
C PHE A 146 -18.69 1.81 -8.43
N ASP A 147 -19.99 1.57 -8.26
CA ASP A 147 -20.99 2.59 -8.55
C ASP A 147 -20.84 3.75 -7.55
N ALA A 148 -20.55 4.97 -8.02
CA ALA A 148 -20.44 6.12 -7.13
C ALA A 148 -21.77 6.55 -6.48
N SER A 149 -22.90 5.95 -6.87
CA SER A 149 -24.16 6.09 -6.14
C SER A 149 -24.13 5.39 -4.77
N VAL A 150 -23.28 4.38 -4.61
CA VAL A 150 -22.95 3.77 -3.32
C VAL A 150 -21.69 4.42 -2.76
N ASP A 151 -21.85 5.68 -2.38
CA ASP A 151 -20.81 6.43 -1.70
C ASP A 151 -20.41 5.76 -0.38
N THR A 152 -19.12 5.74 -0.05
CA THR A 152 -18.59 5.16 1.20
C THR A 152 -19.25 5.77 2.44
N ARG A 153 -19.76 7.01 2.36
CA ARG A 153 -20.58 7.63 3.42
C ARG A 153 -21.74 6.76 3.90
N TYR A 154 -22.26 5.88 3.05
CA TYR A 154 -23.39 5.00 3.37
C TYR A 154 -22.97 3.54 3.59
N MET A 155 -21.67 3.25 3.56
CA MET A 155 -21.10 1.92 3.75
C MET A 155 -20.20 1.94 5.00
N PRO A 156 -20.69 1.43 6.15
CA PRO A 156 -20.05 1.67 7.44
C PRO A 156 -18.63 1.10 7.55
N ASP A 157 -18.26 0.09 6.76
CA ASP A 157 -16.92 -0.52 6.77
C ASP A 157 -16.19 -0.34 5.43
N MET A 158 -16.31 0.86 4.85
CA MET A 158 -15.61 1.23 3.63
C MET A 158 -15.08 2.66 3.68
N THR A 159 -13.86 2.90 3.18
CA THR A 159 -13.20 4.21 3.20
C THR A 159 -12.42 4.46 1.91
N TYR A 160 -12.12 5.72 1.60
CA TYR A 160 -11.27 6.05 0.46
C TYR A 160 -9.81 6.18 0.83
N GLY A 161 -8.92 5.68 -0.03
CA GLY A 161 -7.48 5.87 0.04
C GLY A 161 -7.01 7.00 -0.87
N ILE A 162 -6.55 8.10 -0.29
CA ILE A 162 -6.02 9.27 -1.00
C ILE A 162 -4.50 9.18 -1.02
N LEU A 163 -3.95 8.92 -2.20
CA LEU A 163 -2.52 8.85 -2.45
C LEU A 163 -1.93 10.25 -2.67
N THR A 164 -0.87 10.59 -1.93
CA THR A 164 -0.14 11.86 -2.04
C THR A 164 1.36 11.58 -2.08
N ARG A 165 2.10 12.23 -2.97
CA ARG A 165 3.57 12.07 -3.03
C ARG A 165 4.24 12.81 -1.86
N ILE A 166 5.17 12.14 -1.17
CA ILE A 166 6.05 12.73 -0.17
C ILE A 166 7.16 13.49 -0.90
N ARG A 167 7.43 14.73 -0.48
CA ARG A 167 8.42 15.61 -1.10
C ARG A 167 9.85 15.22 -0.73
#